data_AF-A0A0Q3IEZ1-F1
#
_entry.id   AF-A0A0Q3IEZ1-F1
#
_cell.length_a   1.000
_cell.length_b   1.000
_cell.length_c   1.000
_cell.angle_alpha   90.00
_cell.angle_beta   90.00
_cell.angle_gamma   90.00
#
_symmetry.space_group_name_H-M   'P 1'
#
loop_
_entity.id
_entity.type
_entity.pdbx_description
1 polymer ?
#
loop_
_entity_poly.entity_id
_entity_poly.type
_entity_poly.pdbx_seq_one_letter_code
_entity_poly.pdbx_strand_id
1 'polypeptide(L)'
;MKDMPAIIEEIHKIKTSELGKSQHHAQEETEDQNDNIKNLEIQTSQEDVIEDQPYKLCAVCHSLGGAVMLMYVVTSRIAQKPHRLSRLVLLSPAGFHEDSNVVFSIVEKIILFVGPILAPLIPGLYIPTRFFRMLLNKLARDFHNYPALGGLVQTLMGYVVGGDSSNWVGVLGLPHYNMDDMPGVSFHVVLHLAQIKRTKRFQMYDYGSAAANMEAYGTPEPLDLGAHYGLIDIPMDLVAGQRDRVISPTMVKKHYKLMRKAGVEVSYNEFEYAHLDFTFSHREELLSYVMSRLHLAADPGKGRIKQTTVRLRRQKKVQSEIESDCGTESRGVDEEVPGEPNA
;
A
#
# COMPACT_ATOMS: atom_id res chain seq x y z
N MET A 1 9.31 -0.44 17.86
CA MET A 1 8.02 -0.11 17.22
C MET A 1 7.21 0.87 18.08
N LYS A 2 7.81 2.02 18.46
CA LYS A 2 7.17 3.00 19.37
C LYS A 2 6.46 4.12 18.62
N ASP A 3 6.85 4.36 17.37
CA ASP A 3 6.43 5.54 16.61
C ASP A 3 4.96 5.47 16.19
N MET A 4 4.50 4.34 15.65
CA MET A 4 3.09 4.21 15.23
C MET A 4 2.10 4.36 16.40
N PRO A 5 2.29 3.66 17.55
CA PRO A 5 1.49 3.95 18.72
C PRO A 5 1.53 5.42 19.12
N ALA A 6 2.71 6.05 19.14
CA ALA A 6 2.83 7.46 19.50
C ALA A 6 2.07 8.40 18.55
N ILE A 7 2.16 8.17 17.23
CA ILE A 7 1.42 8.95 16.22
C ILE A 7 -0.08 8.80 16.44
N ILE A 8 -0.57 7.57 16.61
CA ILE A 8 -2.00 7.30 16.78
C ILE A 8 -2.53 7.88 18.09
N GLU A 9 -1.76 7.78 19.19
CA GLU A 9 -2.14 8.38 20.47
C GLU A 9 -2.14 9.91 20.40
N GLU A 10 -1.19 10.55 19.71
CA GLU A 10 -1.20 12.01 19.56
C GLU A 10 -2.37 12.48 18.68
N ILE A 11 -2.68 11.76 17.59
CA ILE A 11 -3.91 12.00 16.81
C ILE A 11 -5.13 11.89 17.71
N HIS A 12 -5.19 10.85 18.56
CA HIS A 12 -6.31 10.64 19.45
C HIS A 12 -6.46 11.79 20.45
N LYS A 13 -5.38 12.16 21.12
CA LYS A 13 -5.35 13.29 22.06
C LYS A 13 -5.81 14.60 21.41
N ILE A 14 -5.30 14.91 20.21
CA ILE A 14 -5.70 16.12 19.47
C ILE A 14 -7.19 16.07 19.12
N LYS A 15 -7.66 14.97 18.50
CA LYS A 15 -9.04 14.88 18.01
C LYS A 15 -10.06 14.82 19.12
N THR A 16 -9.76 14.15 20.23
CA THR A 16 -10.61 14.17 21.42
C THR A 16 -10.68 15.57 22.02
N SER A 17 -9.58 16.34 22.04
CA SER A 17 -9.59 17.73 22.52
C SER A 17 -10.38 18.67 21.59
N GLU A 18 -10.23 18.54 20.27
CA GLU A 18 -10.95 19.35 19.28
C GLU A 18 -12.46 19.10 19.35
N LEU A 19 -12.88 17.83 19.35
CA LEU A 19 -14.29 17.44 19.29
C LEU A 19 -14.99 17.52 20.64
N GLY A 20 -14.28 17.27 21.75
CA GLY A 20 -14.82 17.46 23.10
C GLY A 20 -15.17 18.92 23.38
N LYS A 21 -14.37 19.87 22.90
CA LYS A 21 -14.70 21.31 22.98
C LYS A 21 -15.93 21.67 22.15
N SER A 22 -16.10 21.07 20.98
CA SER A 22 -17.29 21.27 20.14
C SER A 22 -18.57 20.70 20.78
N GLN A 23 -18.47 19.59 21.51
CA GLN A 23 -19.62 19.01 22.23
C GLN A 23 -20.05 19.87 23.43
N HIS A 24 -19.08 20.38 24.21
CA HIS A 24 -19.38 21.32 25.31
C HIS A 24 -20.02 22.62 24.81
N HIS A 25 -19.56 23.17 23.69
CA HIS A 25 -20.15 24.39 23.10
C HIS A 25 -21.58 24.17 22.55
N ALA A 26 -21.91 22.95 22.13
CA ALA A 26 -23.26 22.58 21.68
C ALA A 26 -24.21 22.29 22.86
N GLN A 27 -23.70 21.77 23.99
CA GLN A 27 -24.47 21.60 25.23
C GLN A 27 -24.74 22.94 25.93
N GLU A 28 -23.79 23.88 25.95
CA GLU A 28 -24.02 25.22 26.53
C GLU A 28 -25.07 26.04 25.75
N GLU A 29 -25.31 25.75 24.47
CA GLU A 29 -26.40 26.35 23.69
C GLU A 29 -27.76 25.64 23.86
N THR A 30 -27.81 24.50 24.56
CA THR A 30 -29.05 23.73 24.80
C THR A 30 -29.38 23.46 26.26
N GLU A 31 -28.53 23.84 27.21
CA GLU A 31 -28.77 23.74 28.65
C GLU A 31 -29.42 25.01 29.23
N ASP A 32 -30.63 25.29 28.73
CA ASP A 32 -31.67 25.90 29.55
C ASP A 32 -32.74 24.80 29.77
N GLN A 33 -32.80 24.28 31.00
CA GLN A 33 -33.76 23.29 31.54
C GLN A 33 -33.46 21.79 31.29
N ASN A 34 -32.64 21.18 32.16
CA ASN A 34 -33.12 20.16 33.12
C ASN A 34 -31.97 19.63 33.99
N ASP A 35 -31.66 20.36 35.06
CA ASP A 35 -30.89 19.84 36.19
C ASP A 35 -31.80 18.96 37.05
N ASN A 36 -31.69 17.64 36.86
CA ASN A 36 -31.62 16.66 37.94
C ASN A 36 -31.71 15.24 37.38
N ILE A 37 -30.99 14.32 38.04
CA ILE A 37 -30.91 12.87 37.79
C ILE A 37 -29.82 12.49 36.78
N LYS A 38 -28.55 12.50 37.23
CA LYS A 38 -27.49 11.68 36.59
C LYS A 38 -26.25 11.41 37.48
N ASN A 39 -26.41 11.38 38.80
CA ASN A 39 -25.31 11.10 39.74
C ASN A 39 -25.40 9.74 40.45
N LEU A 40 -25.91 8.68 39.78
CA LEU A 40 -26.01 7.36 40.43
C LEU A 40 -25.69 6.12 39.59
N GLU A 41 -25.00 6.24 38.44
CA GLU A 41 -24.57 5.06 37.66
C GLU A 41 -23.05 5.00 37.38
N ILE A 42 -22.25 5.87 38.00
CA ILE A 42 -20.78 5.81 37.88
C ILE A 42 -20.22 4.90 38.98
N GLN A 43 -20.54 3.62 38.96
CA GLN A 43 -19.79 2.60 39.72
C GLN A 43 -20.22 1.16 39.38
N THR A 44 -20.12 0.75 38.11
CA THR A 44 -19.97 -0.68 37.76
C THR A 44 -19.47 -0.85 36.33
N SER A 45 -18.66 -1.90 36.11
CA SER A 45 -18.08 -2.40 34.83
C SER A 45 -16.95 -1.60 34.17
N GLN A 46 -15.73 -1.74 34.71
CA GLN A 46 -14.49 -1.77 33.92
C GLN A 46 -14.36 -3.16 33.27
N GLU A 47 -15.00 -3.40 32.13
CA GLU A 47 -14.76 -4.55 31.25
C GLU A 47 -15.42 -4.27 29.89
N ASP A 48 -14.63 -4.27 28.82
CA ASP A 48 -15.02 -4.29 27.40
C ASP A 48 -15.87 -3.15 26.82
N VAL A 49 -15.59 -1.90 27.17
CA VAL A 49 -16.07 -0.75 26.39
C VAL A 49 -15.01 -0.38 25.36
N ILE A 50 -15.30 -0.61 24.08
CA ILE A 50 -14.67 0.16 22.99
C ILE A 50 -14.81 1.62 23.42
N GLU A 51 -13.73 2.26 23.89
CA GLU A 51 -13.75 3.70 24.20
C GLU A 51 -14.39 4.38 23.00
N ASP A 52 -15.61 4.90 23.19
CA ASP A 52 -16.43 5.39 22.09
C ASP A 52 -15.83 6.73 21.64
N GLN A 53 -14.79 6.61 20.80
CA GLN A 53 -14.03 7.75 20.33
C GLN A 53 -14.94 8.63 19.46
N PRO A 54 -14.91 9.96 19.62
CA PRO A 54 -15.84 10.87 18.95
C PRO A 54 -15.59 11.01 17.43
N TYR A 55 -14.69 10.19 16.87
CA TYR A 55 -14.29 10.21 15.48
C TYR A 55 -13.99 8.79 14.98
N LYS A 56 -14.01 8.62 13.66
CA LYS A 56 -13.52 7.40 12.98
C LYS A 56 -12.21 7.72 12.28
N LEU A 57 -11.16 6.96 12.60
CA LEU A 57 -9.83 7.12 12.00
C LEU A 57 -9.59 6.01 10.99
N CYS A 58 -9.46 6.36 9.73
CA CYS A 58 -9.08 5.41 8.67
C CYS A 58 -7.63 5.69 8.25
N ALA A 59 -6.89 4.66 7.84
CA ALA A 59 -5.58 4.86 7.24
C ALA A 59 -5.52 4.27 5.82
N VAL A 60 -4.88 5.01 4.92
CA VAL A 60 -4.54 4.59 3.56
C VAL A 60 -3.03 4.45 3.50
N CYS A 61 -2.54 3.27 3.15
CA CYS A 61 -1.13 2.94 3.30
C CYS A 61 -0.60 2.25 2.06
N HIS A 62 0.61 2.61 1.63
CA HIS A 62 1.26 2.02 0.47
C HIS A 62 2.51 1.22 0.89
N SER A 63 2.77 0.09 0.22
CA SER A 63 4.04 -0.65 0.34
C SER A 63 4.41 -0.97 1.81
N LEU A 64 5.60 -0.56 2.26
CA LEU A 64 6.06 -0.72 3.65
C LEU A 64 5.15 -0.05 4.68
N GLY A 65 4.49 1.06 4.34
CA GLY A 65 3.50 1.68 5.22
C GLY A 65 2.35 0.72 5.52
N GLY A 66 1.93 -0.06 4.52
CA GLY A 66 0.91 -1.11 4.70
C GLY A 66 1.39 -2.24 5.61
N ALA A 67 2.65 -2.68 5.46
CA ALA A 67 3.25 -3.66 6.35
C ALA A 67 3.25 -3.15 7.81
N VAL A 68 3.76 -1.95 8.03
CA VAL A 68 3.86 -1.32 9.35
C VAL A 68 2.50 -1.21 10.03
N MET A 69 1.45 -0.79 9.30
CA MET A 69 0.11 -0.73 9.86
C MET A 69 -0.46 -2.10 10.23
N LEU A 70 -0.19 -3.14 9.42
CA LEU A 70 -0.56 -4.51 9.77
C LEU A 70 0.18 -4.99 11.03
N MET A 71 1.48 -4.71 11.15
CA MET A 71 2.24 -5.02 12.36
C MET A 71 1.62 -4.30 13.57
N TYR A 72 1.32 -3.01 13.44
CA TYR A 72 0.74 -2.19 14.50
C TYR A 72 -0.61 -2.71 14.99
N VAL A 73 -1.56 -2.99 14.09
CA VAL A 73 -2.89 -3.48 14.48
C VAL A 73 -2.75 -4.81 15.20
N VAL A 74 -2.05 -5.78 14.61
CA VAL A 74 -1.90 -7.13 15.19
C VAL A 74 -1.20 -7.08 16.54
N THR A 75 -0.07 -6.37 16.65
CA THR A 75 0.68 -6.27 17.92
C THR A 75 -0.07 -5.50 18.99
N SER A 76 -0.86 -4.47 18.64
CA SER A 76 -1.71 -3.78 19.61
C SER A 76 -2.75 -4.72 20.18
N ARG A 77 -3.40 -5.54 19.33
CA ARG A 77 -4.39 -6.53 19.77
C ARG A 77 -3.76 -7.65 20.61
N ILE A 78 -2.56 -8.11 20.27
CA ILE A 78 -1.80 -9.06 21.11
C ILE A 78 -1.51 -8.46 22.48
N ALA A 79 -1.11 -7.17 22.53
CA ALA A 79 -0.87 -6.45 23.76
C ALA A 79 -2.15 -6.01 24.50
N GLN A 80 -3.34 -6.40 24.02
CA GLN A 80 -4.64 -5.98 24.54
C GLN A 80 -4.81 -4.45 24.64
N LYS A 81 -4.22 -3.73 23.68
CA LYS A 81 -4.30 -2.26 23.58
C LYS A 81 -5.20 -1.85 22.41
N PRO A 82 -5.96 -0.75 22.54
CA PRO A 82 -6.72 -0.21 21.43
C PRO A 82 -5.77 0.30 20.34
N HIS A 83 -6.05 -0.04 19.07
CA HIS A 83 -5.33 0.52 17.92
C HIS A 83 -6.06 1.74 17.31
N ARG A 84 -7.28 2.05 17.77
CA ARG A 84 -8.07 3.28 17.46
C ARG A 84 -8.44 3.53 15.99
N LEU A 85 -8.16 2.58 15.11
CA LEU A 85 -8.50 2.62 13.68
C LEU A 85 -9.90 2.06 13.46
N SER A 86 -10.55 2.51 12.39
CA SER A 86 -11.89 2.07 11.99
C SER A 86 -11.89 1.32 10.65
N ARG A 87 -10.89 1.55 9.79
CA ARG A 87 -10.67 0.82 8.52
C ARG A 87 -9.24 1.04 8.03
N LEU A 88 -8.70 0.05 7.33
CA LEU A 88 -7.46 0.20 6.56
C LEU A 88 -7.70 -0.03 5.06
N VAL A 89 -7.13 0.85 4.23
CA VAL A 89 -7.02 0.66 2.78
C VAL A 89 -5.53 0.50 2.44
N LEU A 90 -5.15 -0.67 1.98
CA LEU A 90 -3.76 -1.08 1.79
C LEU A 90 -3.45 -1.21 0.30
N LEU A 91 -2.63 -0.29 -0.20
CA LEU A 91 -2.20 -0.18 -1.59
C LEU A 91 -0.88 -0.92 -1.78
N SER A 92 -0.95 -2.13 -2.35
CA SER A 92 0.18 -3.05 -2.50
C SER A 92 1.00 -3.20 -1.20
N PRO A 93 0.40 -3.71 -0.11
CA PRO A 93 1.09 -3.81 1.18
C PRO A 93 2.23 -4.83 1.12
N ALA A 94 3.38 -4.46 1.69
CA ALA A 94 4.48 -5.39 1.90
C ALA A 94 4.15 -6.37 3.03
N GLY A 95 4.88 -7.48 3.08
CA GLY A 95 4.80 -8.43 4.19
C GLY A 95 5.06 -9.88 3.79
N PHE A 96 4.60 -10.31 2.62
CA PHE A 96 5.04 -11.55 1.99
C PHE A 96 5.85 -11.25 0.73
N HIS A 97 6.98 -11.93 0.55
CA HIS A 97 7.90 -11.73 -0.60
C HIS A 97 8.45 -13.05 -1.17
N GLU A 98 7.77 -14.18 -0.93
CA GLU A 98 8.28 -15.52 -1.29
C GLU A 98 8.47 -15.70 -2.81
N ASP A 99 7.63 -15.09 -3.63
CA ASP A 99 7.69 -15.17 -5.10
C ASP A 99 8.37 -13.96 -5.75
N SER A 100 9.10 -13.16 -4.97
CA SER A 100 9.81 -12.01 -5.52
C SER A 100 10.92 -12.46 -6.48
N ASN A 101 11.28 -11.58 -7.41
CA ASN A 101 12.16 -11.88 -8.54
C ASN A 101 13.58 -12.32 -8.14
N VAL A 102 14.34 -12.76 -9.14
CA VAL A 102 15.71 -13.26 -8.99
C VAL A 102 16.65 -12.20 -8.41
N VAL A 103 16.49 -10.92 -8.80
CA VAL A 103 17.31 -9.81 -8.29
C VAL A 103 17.13 -9.68 -6.77
N PHE A 104 15.88 -9.64 -6.28
CA PHE A 104 15.61 -9.62 -4.84
C PHE A 104 16.13 -10.88 -4.13
N SER A 105 16.15 -12.03 -4.79
CA SER A 105 16.69 -13.27 -4.23
C SER A 105 18.22 -13.25 -4.10
N ILE A 106 18.92 -12.56 -5.01
CA ILE A 106 20.37 -12.33 -4.89
C ILE A 106 20.65 -11.32 -3.77
N VAL A 107 19.92 -10.21 -3.76
CA VAL A 107 20.04 -9.17 -2.72
C VAL A 107 19.78 -9.76 -1.34
N GLU A 108 18.74 -10.58 -1.17
CA GLU A 108 18.44 -11.29 0.08
C GLU A 108 19.65 -12.08 0.58
N LYS A 109 20.26 -12.91 -0.27
CA LYS A 109 21.43 -13.73 0.11
C LYS A 109 22.62 -12.88 0.53
N ILE A 110 22.89 -11.80 -0.21
CA ILE A 110 23.98 -10.87 0.12
C ILE A 110 23.70 -10.22 1.46
N ILE A 111 22.52 -9.60 1.61
CA ILE A 111 22.12 -8.87 2.82
C ILE A 111 22.12 -9.78 4.04
N LEU A 112 21.64 -11.01 3.96
CA LEU A 112 21.67 -11.92 5.11
C LEU A 112 23.09 -12.39 5.47
N PHE A 113 24.00 -12.44 4.49
CA PHE A 113 25.40 -12.82 4.72
C PHE A 113 26.21 -11.68 5.33
N VAL A 114 26.15 -10.48 4.74
CA VAL A 114 26.93 -9.31 5.20
C VAL A 114 26.23 -8.54 6.32
N GLY A 115 24.93 -8.71 6.44
CA GLY A 115 24.04 -7.92 7.28
C GLY A 115 24.41 -7.84 8.74
N PRO A 116 24.65 -8.97 9.43
CA PRO A 116 25.01 -8.95 10.85
C PRO A 116 26.28 -8.14 11.13
N ILE A 117 27.21 -8.09 10.18
CA ILE A 117 28.45 -7.33 10.28
C ILE A 117 28.20 -5.86 9.95
N LEU A 118 27.41 -5.56 8.91
CA LEU A 118 27.19 -4.18 8.46
C LEU A 118 26.15 -3.41 9.28
N ALA A 119 25.16 -4.08 9.88
CA ALA A 119 24.06 -3.42 10.59
C ALA A 119 24.50 -2.53 11.76
N PRO A 120 25.53 -2.88 12.55
CA PRO A 120 26.06 -1.99 13.59
C PRO A 120 26.81 -0.78 13.03
N LEU A 121 27.37 -0.87 11.82
CA LEU A 121 28.20 0.19 11.22
C LEU A 121 27.41 1.12 10.28
N ILE A 122 26.38 0.59 9.62
CA ILE A 122 25.60 1.29 8.61
C ILE A 122 24.17 1.46 9.15
N PRO A 123 23.83 2.62 9.74
CA PRO A 123 22.53 2.82 10.37
C PRO A 123 21.37 2.83 9.36
N GLY A 124 21.65 3.21 8.11
CA GLY A 124 20.65 3.27 7.05
C GLY A 124 21.24 3.47 5.67
N LEU A 125 20.44 3.15 4.67
CA LEU A 125 20.67 3.52 3.28
C LEU A 125 20.04 4.89 3.05
N TYR A 126 20.87 5.91 3.08
CA TYR A 126 20.52 7.29 2.76
C TYR A 126 21.76 7.98 2.21
N ILE A 127 21.57 9.12 1.55
CA ILE A 127 22.69 9.92 1.03
C ILE A 127 23.03 10.94 2.12
N PRO A 128 24.20 10.83 2.79
CA PRO A 128 24.44 11.56 4.02
C PRO A 128 24.79 13.03 3.79
N THR A 129 25.45 13.36 2.67
CA THR A 129 25.93 14.73 2.44
C THR A 129 25.00 15.53 1.55
N ARG A 130 24.83 16.82 1.88
CA ARG A 130 24.08 17.77 1.05
C ARG A 130 24.64 17.86 -0.37
N PHE A 131 25.95 17.74 -0.54
CA PHE A 131 26.59 17.76 -1.85
C PHE A 131 26.15 16.59 -2.73
N PHE A 132 26.17 15.36 -2.21
CA PHE A 132 25.72 14.21 -2.99
C PHE A 132 24.21 14.24 -3.25
N ARG A 133 23.40 14.74 -2.31
CA ARG A 133 21.97 15.00 -2.54
C ARG A 133 21.74 16.03 -3.64
N MET A 134 22.52 17.11 -3.65
CA MET A 134 22.51 18.14 -4.70
C MET A 134 22.85 17.55 -6.06
N LEU A 135 23.92 16.77 -6.12
CA LEU A 135 24.35 16.13 -7.36
C LEU A 135 23.28 15.19 -7.90
N LEU A 136 22.70 14.35 -7.05
CA LEU A 136 21.65 13.41 -7.46
C LEU A 136 20.34 14.10 -7.83
N ASN A 137 19.94 15.12 -7.10
CA ASN A 137 18.77 15.94 -7.45
C ASN A 137 18.98 16.61 -8.82
N LYS A 138 20.16 17.18 -9.04
CA LYS A 138 20.50 17.78 -10.34
C LYS A 138 20.47 16.74 -11.46
N LEU A 139 21.10 15.58 -11.27
CA LEU A 139 21.09 14.48 -12.24
C LEU A 139 19.67 13.98 -12.51
N ALA A 140 18.83 13.84 -11.49
CA ALA A 140 17.43 13.44 -11.66
C ALA A 140 16.63 14.43 -12.51
N ARG A 141 16.80 15.74 -12.29
CA ARG A 141 16.19 16.78 -13.12
C ARG A 141 16.73 16.76 -14.55
N ASP A 142 18.03 16.59 -14.71
CA ASP A 142 18.66 16.52 -16.03
C ASP A 142 18.15 15.29 -16.80
N PHE A 143 18.00 14.12 -16.16
CA PHE A 143 17.41 12.93 -16.79
C PHE A 143 15.94 13.10 -17.15
N HIS A 144 15.18 13.83 -16.34
CA HIS A 144 13.79 14.18 -16.67
C HIS A 144 13.72 15.10 -17.90
N ASN A 145 14.72 15.97 -18.08
CA ASN A 145 14.77 16.92 -19.19
C ASN A 145 15.35 16.33 -20.49
N TYR A 146 15.98 15.14 -20.46
CA TYR A 146 16.49 14.43 -21.64
C TYR A 146 15.78 13.07 -21.85
N PRO A 147 14.71 13.02 -22.67
CA PRO A 147 13.83 11.86 -22.80
C PRO A 147 14.54 10.55 -23.19
N ALA A 148 15.54 10.63 -24.06
CA ALA A 148 16.30 9.46 -24.52
C ALA A 148 17.18 8.84 -23.42
N LEU A 149 17.76 9.67 -22.55
CA LEU A 149 18.55 9.22 -21.40
C LEU A 149 17.64 8.75 -20.25
N GLY A 150 16.51 9.43 -20.06
CA GLY A 150 15.45 9.01 -19.14
C GLY A 150 14.94 7.60 -19.43
N GLY A 151 14.71 7.25 -20.71
CA GLY A 151 14.28 5.90 -21.11
C GLY A 151 15.30 4.80 -20.78
N LEU A 152 16.60 5.08 -20.90
CA LEU A 152 17.66 4.13 -20.54
C LEU A 152 17.75 3.93 -19.03
N VAL A 153 17.75 5.02 -18.25
CA VAL A 153 17.77 4.98 -16.78
C VAL A 153 16.54 4.28 -16.24
N GLN A 154 15.37 4.55 -16.82
CA GLN A 154 14.12 3.90 -16.52
C GLN A 154 14.19 2.38 -16.75
N THR A 155 14.80 1.94 -17.85
CA THR A 155 14.99 0.52 -18.15
C THR A 155 15.94 -0.15 -17.15
N LEU A 156 17.04 0.53 -16.79
CA LEU A 156 18.01 0.04 -15.82
C LEU A 156 17.42 -0.04 -14.39
N MET A 157 16.77 1.03 -13.93
CA MET A 157 16.10 1.07 -12.63
C MET A 157 14.96 0.07 -12.57
N GLY A 158 14.15 -0.01 -13.63
CA GLY A 158 13.13 -1.05 -13.76
C GLY A 158 13.73 -2.43 -13.54
N TYR A 159 14.84 -2.78 -14.21
CA TYR A 159 15.52 -4.07 -14.04
C TYR A 159 16.05 -4.30 -12.60
N VAL A 160 16.65 -3.27 -11.98
CA VAL A 160 17.14 -3.35 -10.58
C VAL A 160 15.99 -3.55 -9.60
N VAL A 161 14.83 -2.92 -9.83
CA VAL A 161 13.60 -3.14 -9.06
C VAL A 161 12.72 -4.25 -9.67
N GLY A 162 13.33 -5.20 -10.37
CA GLY A 162 12.65 -6.45 -10.73
C GLY A 162 11.85 -6.48 -12.02
N GLY A 163 12.08 -5.53 -12.91
CA GLY A 163 11.29 -5.27 -14.11
C GLY A 163 10.01 -4.48 -13.84
N ASP A 164 9.92 -3.76 -12.71
CA ASP A 164 8.76 -2.93 -12.40
C ASP A 164 8.64 -1.77 -13.40
N SER A 165 7.43 -1.55 -13.95
CA SER A 165 7.22 -0.57 -15.03
C SER A 165 6.87 0.84 -14.53
N SER A 166 6.96 1.11 -13.23
CA SER A 166 6.66 2.44 -12.66
C SER A 166 7.63 3.51 -13.17
N ASN A 167 7.20 4.77 -13.28
CA ASN A 167 8.10 5.88 -13.63
C ASN A 167 9.06 6.27 -12.48
N TRP A 168 10.09 5.44 -12.25
CA TRP A 168 11.11 5.62 -11.21
C TRP A 168 11.90 6.92 -11.40
N VAL A 169 12.13 7.36 -12.64
CA VAL A 169 12.81 8.62 -12.93
C VAL A 169 11.98 9.82 -12.48
N GLY A 170 10.65 9.78 -12.70
CA GLY A 170 9.72 10.80 -12.21
C GLY A 170 9.67 10.87 -10.68
N VAL A 171 9.79 9.73 -10.00
CA VAL A 171 9.82 9.68 -8.52
C VAL A 171 10.99 10.44 -7.94
N LEU A 172 12.18 10.26 -8.53
CA LEU A 172 13.39 10.98 -8.10
C LEU A 172 13.28 12.50 -8.32
N GLY A 173 12.33 12.96 -9.12
CA GLY A 173 12.04 14.37 -9.35
C GLY A 173 11.05 14.99 -8.35
N LEU A 174 10.51 14.25 -7.38
CA LEU A 174 9.54 14.82 -6.43
C LEU A 174 10.18 15.86 -5.47
N PRO A 175 9.37 16.82 -4.96
CA PRO A 175 9.88 17.87 -4.09
C PRO A 175 10.59 17.38 -2.83
N HIS A 176 10.26 16.21 -2.30
CA HIS A 176 10.89 15.61 -1.12
C HIS A 176 12.15 14.78 -1.45
N TYR A 177 12.57 14.71 -2.71
CA TYR A 177 13.89 14.26 -3.14
C TYR A 177 14.74 15.50 -3.45
N ASN A 178 15.17 16.18 -2.39
CA ASN A 178 15.95 17.40 -2.49
C ASN A 178 17.23 17.39 -1.66
N MET A 179 17.93 18.53 -1.64
CA MET A 179 19.22 18.65 -0.96
C MET A 179 19.08 18.63 0.56
N ASP A 180 17.97 19.15 1.05
CA ASP A 180 17.67 19.34 2.46
C ASP A 180 16.91 18.14 3.03
N ASP A 181 16.03 17.54 2.23
CA ASP A 181 15.23 16.37 2.60
C ASP A 181 15.34 15.28 1.54
N MET A 182 15.59 14.05 1.98
CA MET A 182 15.63 12.88 1.12
C MET A 182 15.32 11.64 1.95
N PRO A 183 14.34 10.81 1.55
CA PRO A 183 13.94 9.65 2.32
C PRO A 183 15.09 8.65 2.46
N GLY A 184 15.26 8.13 3.68
CA GLY A 184 16.21 7.08 4.01
C GLY A 184 15.47 5.83 4.47
N VAL A 185 16.10 4.68 4.27
CA VAL A 185 15.60 3.41 4.84
C VAL A 185 16.64 2.87 5.82
N SER A 186 16.21 2.46 7.01
CA SER A 186 17.11 1.82 7.96
C SER A 186 17.65 0.52 7.37
N PHE A 187 18.92 0.22 7.62
CA PHE A 187 19.52 -1.03 7.15
C PHE A 187 18.83 -2.26 7.78
N HIS A 188 18.34 -2.11 9.01
CA HIS A 188 17.56 -3.14 9.69
C HIS A 188 16.24 -3.44 8.98
N VAL A 189 15.61 -2.46 8.33
CA VAL A 189 14.39 -2.70 7.52
C VAL A 189 14.71 -3.56 6.31
N VAL A 190 15.85 -3.32 5.65
CA VAL A 190 16.30 -4.13 4.51
C VAL A 190 16.60 -5.56 4.95
N LEU A 191 17.28 -5.73 6.10
CA LEU A 191 17.50 -7.04 6.71
C LEU A 191 16.19 -7.75 7.06
N HIS A 192 15.23 -7.02 7.62
CA HIS A 192 13.93 -7.57 7.98
C HIS A 192 13.18 -8.11 6.76
N LEU A 193 13.18 -7.36 5.65
CA LEU A 193 12.58 -7.81 4.39
C LEU A 193 13.27 -9.06 3.84
N ALA A 194 14.60 -9.14 3.98
CA ALA A 194 15.35 -10.34 3.60
C ALA A 194 14.97 -11.54 4.49
N GLN A 195 14.80 -11.35 5.80
CA GLN A 195 14.33 -12.40 6.71
C GLN A 195 12.92 -12.87 6.39
N ILE A 196 12.01 -11.95 6.09
CA ILE A 196 10.63 -12.24 5.66
C ILE A 196 10.63 -13.08 4.39
N LYS A 197 11.44 -12.69 3.39
CA LYS A 197 11.57 -13.46 2.15
C LYS A 197 12.11 -14.86 2.41
N ARG A 198 13.18 -14.98 3.21
CA ARG A 198 13.82 -16.26 3.55
C ARG A 198 12.87 -17.22 4.27
N THR A 199 12.19 -16.72 5.30
CA THR A 199 11.28 -17.52 6.12
C THR A 199 9.94 -17.77 5.44
N LYS A 200 9.60 -16.98 4.42
CA LYS A 200 8.31 -16.99 3.72
C LYS A 200 7.12 -16.70 4.64
N ARG A 201 7.41 -16.10 5.81
CA ARG A 201 6.45 -15.70 6.84
C ARG A 201 6.46 -14.19 6.97
N PHE A 202 5.27 -13.62 7.17
CA PHE A 202 5.17 -12.22 7.57
C PHE A 202 5.37 -12.16 9.08
N GLN A 203 6.62 -12.03 9.50
CA GLN A 203 7.03 -12.09 10.90
C GLN A 203 7.69 -10.79 11.37
N MET A 204 7.81 -10.62 12.68
CA MET A 204 8.63 -9.58 13.30
C MET A 204 10.13 -9.80 13.02
N TYR A 205 10.96 -8.80 13.34
CA TYR A 205 12.40 -8.85 13.06
C TYR A 205 13.08 -9.96 13.86
N ASP A 206 13.92 -10.76 13.23
CA ASP A 206 14.72 -11.75 13.94
C ASP A 206 16.04 -11.12 14.39
N TYR A 207 16.28 -11.06 15.69
CA TYR A 207 17.52 -10.54 16.27
C TYR A 207 18.70 -11.52 16.16
N GLY A 208 18.49 -12.69 15.56
CA GLY A 208 19.55 -13.66 15.23
C GLY A 208 19.95 -14.59 16.37
N SER A 209 19.32 -14.46 17.54
CA SER A 209 19.47 -15.42 18.64
C SER A 209 18.20 -15.51 19.49
N ALA A 210 17.95 -16.68 20.07
CA ALA A 210 16.80 -16.90 20.95
C ALA A 210 16.80 -15.97 22.17
N ALA A 211 17.98 -15.65 22.72
CA ALA A 211 18.10 -14.73 23.85
C ALA A 211 17.71 -13.30 23.45
N ALA A 212 18.17 -12.81 22.30
CA ALA A 212 17.83 -11.46 21.84
C ALA A 212 16.34 -11.35 21.43
N ASN A 213 15.77 -12.40 20.83
CA ASN A 213 14.33 -12.45 20.56
C ASN A 213 13.51 -12.48 21.86
N MET A 214 13.98 -13.22 22.88
CA MET A 214 13.34 -13.25 24.19
C MET A 214 13.34 -11.87 24.85
N GLU A 215 14.44 -11.13 24.75
CA GLU A 215 14.52 -9.75 25.24
C GLU A 215 13.55 -8.82 24.50
N ALA A 216 13.45 -8.95 23.18
CA ALA A 216 12.62 -8.08 22.36
C ALA A 216 11.12 -8.39 22.41
N TYR A 217 10.76 -9.67 22.50
CA TYR A 217 9.38 -10.16 22.30
C TYR A 217 8.84 -11.02 23.43
N GLY A 218 9.67 -11.42 24.41
CA GLY A 218 9.28 -12.41 25.43
C GLY A 218 9.11 -13.83 24.88
N THR A 219 9.57 -14.09 23.65
CA THR A 219 9.53 -15.41 23.00
C THR A 219 10.83 -15.67 22.24
N PRO A 220 11.29 -16.94 22.11
CA PRO A 220 12.58 -17.24 21.51
C PRO A 220 12.59 -17.09 19.97
N GLU A 221 11.42 -17.07 19.35
CA GLU A 221 11.23 -16.89 17.91
C GLU A 221 10.47 -15.58 17.63
N PRO A 222 10.76 -14.91 16.51
CA PRO A 222 9.99 -13.73 16.12
C PRO A 222 8.53 -14.09 15.86
N LEU A 223 7.63 -13.24 16.33
CA LEU A 223 6.19 -13.38 16.17
C LEU A 223 5.78 -13.44 14.68
N ASP A 224 5.04 -14.49 14.27
CA ASP A 224 4.45 -14.60 12.93
C ASP A 224 3.13 -13.82 12.86
N LEU A 225 3.19 -12.58 12.39
CA LEU A 225 2.03 -11.70 12.27
C LEU A 225 0.95 -12.27 11.35
N GLY A 226 1.35 -12.98 10.28
CA GLY A 226 0.41 -13.59 9.34
C GLY A 226 -0.46 -14.68 9.99
N ALA A 227 0.10 -15.41 10.96
CA ALA A 227 -0.65 -16.39 11.75
C ALA A 227 -1.66 -15.74 12.72
N HIS A 228 -1.45 -14.47 13.08
CA HIS A 228 -2.27 -13.72 14.03
C HIS A 228 -3.31 -12.79 13.38
N TYR A 229 -3.58 -12.93 12.07
CA TYR A 229 -4.61 -12.12 11.40
C TYR A 229 -6.03 -12.28 11.95
N GLY A 230 -6.33 -13.37 12.68
CA GLY A 230 -7.60 -13.52 13.38
C GLY A 230 -7.83 -12.52 14.51
N LEU A 231 -6.80 -11.77 14.92
CA LEU A 231 -6.93 -10.69 15.91
C LEU A 231 -7.36 -9.36 15.28
N ILE A 232 -7.39 -9.26 13.95
CA ILE A 232 -7.83 -8.06 13.25
C ILE A 232 -9.35 -7.92 13.40
N ASP A 233 -9.77 -6.80 13.98
CA ASP A 233 -11.14 -6.48 14.37
C ASP A 233 -11.74 -5.30 13.57
N ILE A 234 -11.08 -4.88 12.48
CA ILE A 234 -11.55 -3.82 11.57
C ILE A 234 -11.57 -4.26 10.11
N PRO A 235 -12.41 -3.65 9.27
CA PRO A 235 -12.42 -3.92 7.84
C PRO A 235 -11.08 -3.56 7.16
N MET A 236 -10.67 -4.40 6.22
CA MET A 236 -9.42 -4.29 5.46
C MET A 236 -9.71 -4.29 3.96
N ASP A 237 -9.20 -3.32 3.21
CA ASP A 237 -9.32 -3.27 1.75
C ASP A 237 -7.93 -3.42 1.12
N LEU A 238 -7.67 -4.55 0.46
CA LEU A 238 -6.40 -4.84 -0.18
C LEU A 238 -6.46 -4.48 -1.67
N VAL A 239 -5.45 -3.75 -2.14
CA VAL A 239 -5.33 -3.38 -3.56
C VAL A 239 -3.98 -3.87 -4.09
N ALA A 240 -3.98 -4.53 -5.25
CA ALA A 240 -2.76 -5.00 -5.91
C ALA A 240 -2.59 -4.39 -7.30
N GLY A 241 -1.35 -4.24 -7.76
CA GLY A 241 -1.03 -3.79 -9.11
C GLY A 241 -0.65 -4.96 -10.01
N GLN A 242 -1.38 -5.17 -11.11
CA GLN A 242 -1.12 -6.30 -12.02
C GLN A 242 0.29 -6.30 -12.62
N ARG A 243 0.93 -5.13 -12.66
CA ARG A 243 2.30 -4.93 -13.19
C ARG A 243 3.32 -4.67 -12.08
N ASP A 244 2.91 -4.77 -10.81
CA ASP A 244 3.79 -4.62 -9.66
C ASP A 244 4.79 -5.77 -9.59
N ARG A 245 6.08 -5.46 -9.74
CA ARG A 245 7.18 -6.43 -9.64
C ARG A 245 7.96 -6.35 -8.33
N VAL A 246 7.60 -5.38 -7.46
CA VAL A 246 8.17 -5.23 -6.11
C VAL A 246 7.41 -6.14 -5.15
N ILE A 247 6.09 -6.05 -5.20
CA ILE A 247 5.14 -6.83 -4.42
C ILE A 247 4.12 -7.38 -5.41
N SER A 248 4.34 -8.62 -5.80
CA SER A 248 3.47 -9.27 -6.77
C SER A 248 2.01 -9.33 -6.27
N PRO A 249 1.01 -9.28 -7.17
CA PRO A 249 -0.38 -9.46 -6.80
C PRO A 249 -0.66 -10.73 -6.02
N THR A 250 0.11 -11.79 -6.27
CA THR A 250 0.06 -13.08 -5.57
C THR A 250 0.42 -12.95 -4.10
N MET A 251 1.38 -12.08 -3.74
CA MET A 251 1.72 -11.79 -2.34
C MET A 251 0.63 -10.99 -1.64
N VAL A 252 0.08 -9.96 -2.28
CA VAL A 252 -1.08 -9.22 -1.74
C VAL A 252 -2.27 -10.16 -1.56
N LYS A 253 -2.50 -11.06 -2.51
CA LYS A 253 -3.56 -12.07 -2.45
C LYS A 253 -3.34 -13.11 -1.35
N LYS A 254 -2.09 -13.33 -0.92
CA LYS A 254 -1.78 -14.17 0.24
C LYS A 254 -2.30 -13.52 1.53
N HIS A 255 -2.08 -12.22 1.72
CA HIS A 255 -2.70 -11.46 2.82
C HIS A 255 -4.23 -11.63 2.81
N TYR A 256 -4.86 -11.39 1.66
CA TYR A 256 -6.32 -11.54 1.49
C TYR A 256 -6.83 -12.92 1.92
N LYS A 257 -6.19 -13.99 1.44
CA LYS A 257 -6.59 -15.36 1.75
C LYS A 257 -6.47 -15.68 3.24
N LEU A 258 -5.39 -15.24 3.89
CA LEU A 258 -5.18 -15.47 5.31
C LEU A 258 -6.20 -14.69 6.16
N MET A 259 -6.42 -13.41 5.86
CA MET A 259 -7.43 -12.58 6.53
C MET A 259 -8.83 -13.17 6.38
N ARG A 260 -9.22 -13.53 5.16
CA ARG A 260 -10.52 -14.14 4.87
C ARG A 260 -10.70 -15.47 5.60
N LYS A 261 -9.66 -16.31 5.64
CA LYS A 261 -9.68 -17.58 6.38
C LYS A 261 -9.85 -17.37 7.89
N ALA A 262 -9.28 -16.29 8.42
CA ALA A 262 -9.37 -15.92 9.82
C ALA A 262 -10.67 -15.18 10.20
N GLY A 263 -11.60 -15.00 9.26
CA GLY A 263 -12.90 -14.35 9.52
C GLY A 263 -12.89 -12.82 9.45
N VAL A 264 -11.78 -12.20 9.03
CA VAL A 264 -11.68 -10.74 8.89
C VAL A 264 -12.55 -10.25 7.74
N GLU A 265 -13.26 -9.15 7.92
CA GLU A 265 -13.94 -8.44 6.83
C GLU A 265 -12.89 -7.85 5.88
N VAL A 266 -12.65 -8.53 4.76
CA VAL A 266 -11.59 -8.15 3.82
C VAL A 266 -12.09 -8.10 2.37
N SER A 267 -11.69 -7.06 1.64
CA SER A 267 -11.88 -6.93 0.20
C SER A 267 -10.56 -7.03 -0.57
N TYR A 268 -10.63 -7.34 -1.85
CA TYR A 268 -9.46 -7.43 -2.72
C TYR A 268 -9.78 -6.95 -4.13
N ASN A 269 -8.99 -5.98 -4.61
CA ASN A 269 -9.08 -5.43 -5.96
C ASN A 269 -7.70 -5.38 -6.64
N GLU A 270 -7.69 -5.43 -7.97
CA GLU A 270 -6.49 -5.33 -8.80
C GLU A 270 -6.65 -4.21 -9.83
N PHE A 271 -5.60 -3.39 -10.00
CA PHE A 271 -5.54 -2.34 -11.03
C PHE A 271 -4.38 -2.61 -12.00
N GLU A 272 -4.43 -2.06 -13.21
CA GLU A 272 -3.33 -2.15 -14.19
C GLU A 272 -2.15 -1.23 -13.84
N TYR A 273 -1.64 -1.38 -12.62
CA TYR A 273 -0.65 -0.52 -11.97
C TYR A 273 0.65 -1.28 -11.74
N ALA A 274 1.77 -0.57 -11.87
CA ALA A 274 3.05 -0.94 -11.30
C ALA A 274 3.17 -0.40 -9.86
N HIS A 275 4.25 -0.74 -9.16
CA HIS A 275 4.35 -0.52 -7.71
C HIS A 275 4.14 0.93 -7.25
N LEU A 276 4.73 1.90 -7.95
CA LEU A 276 4.62 3.32 -7.59
C LEU A 276 3.46 4.02 -8.27
N ASP A 277 2.78 3.38 -9.23
CA ASP A 277 1.59 3.99 -9.84
C ASP A 277 0.51 4.29 -8.78
N PHE A 278 0.51 3.57 -7.65
CA PHE A 278 -0.37 3.83 -6.51
C PHE A 278 -0.18 5.19 -5.83
N THR A 279 0.98 5.81 -5.96
CA THR A 279 1.28 7.13 -5.35
C THR A 279 1.49 8.22 -6.39
N PHE A 280 1.85 7.85 -7.63
CA PHE A 280 2.17 8.80 -8.70
C PHE A 280 1.08 8.98 -9.74
N SER A 281 0.33 7.93 -10.03
CA SER A 281 -0.68 8.01 -11.07
C SER A 281 -1.94 8.65 -10.50
N HIS A 282 -2.25 9.85 -10.99
CA HIS A 282 -3.46 10.59 -10.60
C HIS A 282 -4.69 10.04 -11.32
N ARG A 283 -4.86 8.71 -11.39
CA ARG A 283 -6.04 8.16 -12.08
C ARG A 283 -7.22 8.17 -11.15
N GLU A 284 -8.32 8.70 -11.66
CA GLU A 284 -9.59 8.82 -10.95
C GLU A 284 -10.12 7.48 -10.44
N GLU A 285 -9.79 6.37 -11.11
CA GLU A 285 -10.23 5.03 -10.72
C GLU A 285 -9.73 4.61 -9.33
N LEU A 286 -8.47 4.88 -8.99
CA LEU A 286 -7.92 4.54 -7.69
C LEU A 286 -8.46 5.49 -6.62
N LEU A 287 -8.51 6.79 -6.91
CA LEU A 287 -9.02 7.79 -5.97
C LEU A 287 -10.50 7.53 -5.64
N SER A 288 -11.34 7.30 -6.64
CA SER A 288 -12.75 6.97 -6.45
C SER A 288 -12.93 5.68 -5.65
N TYR A 289 -12.10 4.66 -5.91
CA TYR A 289 -12.09 3.44 -5.10
C TYR A 289 -11.74 3.73 -3.64
N VAL A 290 -10.61 4.39 -3.36
CA VAL A 290 -10.18 4.71 -1.99
C VAL A 290 -11.25 5.53 -1.26
N MET A 291 -11.76 6.59 -1.90
CA MET A 291 -12.83 7.41 -1.32
C MET A 291 -14.08 6.58 -1.03
N SER A 292 -14.50 5.68 -1.94
CA SER A 292 -15.65 4.81 -1.68
C SER A 292 -15.48 3.94 -0.42
N ARG A 293 -14.26 3.48 -0.14
CA ARG A 293 -13.95 2.69 1.07
C ARG A 293 -13.89 3.53 2.33
N LEU A 294 -13.38 4.75 2.26
CA LEU A 294 -13.39 5.67 3.39
C LEU A 294 -14.83 6.04 3.80
N HIS A 295 -15.73 6.24 2.84
CA HIS A 295 -17.14 6.55 3.14
C HIS A 295 -17.88 5.43 3.88
N LEU A 296 -17.50 4.16 3.67
CA LEU A 296 -18.08 3.04 4.42
C LEU A 296 -17.77 3.10 5.93
N ALA A 297 -16.90 4.00 6.40
CA ALA A 297 -16.55 4.12 7.83
C ALA A 297 -17.47 5.15 8.49
N ALA A 298 -17.91 6.13 7.71
CA ALA A 298 -18.85 7.14 8.13
C ALA A 298 -20.29 6.59 8.20
N ASP A 299 -20.66 5.62 7.36
CA ASP A 299 -22.03 5.09 7.28
C ASP A 299 -22.04 3.55 7.14
N PRO A 300 -21.91 2.79 8.25
CA PRO A 300 -21.87 1.32 8.21
C PRO A 300 -23.19 0.69 7.73
N GLY A 301 -24.31 1.44 7.72
CA GLY A 301 -25.63 0.96 7.34
C GLY A 301 -25.84 0.73 5.84
N LYS A 302 -25.03 1.36 4.96
CA LYS A 302 -25.14 1.24 3.50
C LYS A 302 -24.15 0.26 2.85
N GLY A 303 -23.27 -0.36 3.64
CA GLY A 303 -22.09 -1.10 3.17
C GLY A 303 -22.27 -2.59 2.84
N ARG A 304 -23.47 -3.18 2.92
CA ARG A 304 -23.72 -4.58 2.49
C ARG A 304 -23.73 -4.69 0.95
N ILE A 305 -22.61 -4.38 0.31
CA ILE A 305 -22.39 -4.65 -1.11
C ILE A 305 -22.01 -6.13 -1.25
N LYS A 306 -22.90 -6.92 -1.84
CA LYS A 306 -22.62 -8.31 -2.27
C LYS A 306 -21.33 -8.31 -3.09
N GLN A 307 -20.33 -9.06 -2.63
CA GLN A 307 -19.05 -9.27 -3.32
C GLN A 307 -19.31 -9.65 -4.78
N THR A 308 -19.17 -8.68 -5.68
CA THR A 308 -19.15 -8.94 -7.12
C THR A 308 -17.75 -8.56 -7.58
N THR A 309 -16.97 -9.57 -7.94
CA THR A 309 -15.64 -9.39 -8.51
C THR A 309 -15.81 -8.64 -9.82
N VAL A 310 -15.53 -7.34 -9.86
CA VAL A 310 -15.57 -6.58 -11.10
C VAL A 310 -14.29 -6.92 -11.87
N ARG A 311 -14.35 -7.95 -12.71
CA ARG A 311 -13.43 -8.11 -13.83
C ARG A 311 -13.89 -7.16 -14.93
N LEU A 312 -13.18 -6.06 -15.16
CA LEU A 312 -13.41 -5.25 -16.36
C LEU A 312 -13.11 -6.10 -17.61
N ARG A 313 -14.08 -6.15 -18.53
CA ARG A 313 -14.01 -6.85 -19.82
C ARG A 313 -12.94 -6.20 -20.70
N ARG A 314 -12.05 -7.03 -21.27
CA ARG A 314 -11.24 -6.67 -22.46
C ARG A 314 -12.18 -6.21 -23.57
N GLN A 315 -11.98 -5.01 -24.10
CA GLN A 315 -12.59 -4.61 -25.37
C GLN A 315 -11.98 -5.47 -26.50
N LYS A 316 -12.81 -6.33 -27.11
CA LYS A 316 -12.53 -6.94 -28.41
C LYS A 316 -12.75 -5.85 -29.47
N LYS A 317 -11.68 -5.46 -30.17
CA LYS A 317 -11.81 -4.69 -31.41
C LYS A 317 -12.23 -5.68 -32.50
N VAL A 318 -13.51 -5.62 -32.87
CA VAL A 318 -14.08 -6.29 -34.05
C VAL A 318 -13.60 -5.50 -35.25
N GLN A 319 -12.96 -6.20 -36.19
CA GLN A 319 -12.63 -5.66 -37.50
C GLN A 319 -13.17 -6.64 -38.54
N SER A 320 -14.37 -6.38 -39.02
CA SER A 320 -14.90 -6.86 -40.29
C SER A 320 -16.16 -6.06 -40.66
N GLU A 321 -16.17 -5.60 -41.91
CA GLU A 321 -17.36 -5.31 -42.72
C GLU A 321 -18.12 -4.00 -42.48
N ILE A 322 -17.64 -2.91 -43.11
CA ILE A 322 -18.50 -1.97 -43.86
C ILE A 322 -17.70 -1.50 -45.08
N GLU A 323 -17.81 -2.23 -46.19
CA GLU A 323 -17.65 -1.67 -47.54
C GLU A 323 -18.40 -2.58 -48.52
N SER A 324 -19.73 -2.56 -48.37
CA SER A 324 -20.65 -2.91 -49.45
C SER A 324 -21.80 -1.95 -49.39
N ASP A 325 -22.11 -1.38 -50.55
CA ASP A 325 -23.35 -0.69 -50.90
C ASP A 325 -23.33 0.84 -50.88
N CYS A 326 -22.90 1.41 -52.01
CA CYS A 326 -23.62 2.49 -52.65
C CYS A 326 -23.48 2.31 -54.18
N GLY A 327 -24.56 1.87 -54.83
CA GLY A 327 -24.73 1.92 -56.29
C GLY A 327 -24.80 3.38 -56.80
N THR A 328 -24.89 3.70 -58.08
CA THR A 328 -25.44 3.01 -59.25
C THR A 328 -25.04 3.83 -60.51
N GLU A 329 -25.06 3.19 -61.69
CA GLU A 329 -25.22 3.77 -63.05
C GLU A 329 -24.02 4.45 -63.76
N SER A 330 -23.49 3.79 -64.81
CA SER A 330 -23.96 4.02 -66.19
C SER A 330 -23.25 3.13 -67.25
N ARG A 331 -24.10 2.62 -68.15
CA ARG A 331 -23.96 1.99 -69.47
C ARG A 331 -22.63 2.02 -70.24
N GLY A 332 -22.30 0.83 -70.78
CA GLY A 332 -21.90 0.56 -72.18
C GLY A 332 -20.45 0.87 -72.56
N VAL A 333 -19.78 0.23 -73.52
CA VAL A 333 -20.06 -0.80 -74.54
C VAL A 333 -18.65 -1.13 -75.12
N ASP A 334 -18.43 -2.38 -75.57
CA ASP A 334 -17.39 -2.92 -76.47
C ASP A 334 -15.89 -2.86 -76.06
N GLU A 335 -15.18 -3.99 -75.89
CA GLU A 335 -14.63 -4.95 -76.89
C GLU A 335 -13.21 -4.55 -77.34
N GLU A 336 -12.19 -5.30 -76.93
CA GLU A 336 -11.08 -5.82 -77.77
C GLU A 336 -9.89 -6.37 -76.92
N VAL A 337 -9.61 -7.65 -77.13
CA VAL A 337 -8.36 -8.40 -76.89
C VAL A 337 -7.47 -8.12 -78.13
N PRO A 338 -6.10 -8.01 -78.11
CA PRO A 338 -5.17 -9.04 -77.60
C PRO A 338 -3.79 -8.55 -77.10
N GLY A 339 -3.00 -9.49 -76.55
CA GLY A 339 -1.55 -9.50 -76.78
C GLY A 339 -0.66 -9.69 -75.56
N GLU A 340 -0.36 -10.95 -75.24
CA GLU A 340 1.01 -11.38 -74.86
C GLU A 340 2.03 -10.90 -75.93
N PRO A 341 3.36 -10.80 -75.67
CA PRO A 341 4.13 -11.83 -74.95
C PRO A 341 5.41 -11.40 -74.20
N ASN A 342 6.01 -12.38 -73.49
CA ASN A 342 7.45 -12.65 -73.22
C ASN A 342 8.32 -11.52 -72.61
N ALA A 343 9.09 -11.74 -71.55
CA ALA A 343 9.95 -12.88 -71.24
C ALA A 343 10.26 -12.92 -69.73
#